data_AF-A0A6G3MKZ9-F1
#
_entry.id   AF-A0A6G3MKZ9-F1
#
_cell.length_a   1.000
_cell.length_b   1.000
_cell.length_c   1.000
_cell.angle_alpha   90.00
_cell.angle_beta   90.00
_cell.angle_gamma   90.00
#
_symmetry.space_group_name_H-M   'P 1'
#
loop_
_entity.id
_entity.type
_entity.pdbx_description
1 polymer ?
#
loop_
_entity_poly.entity_id
_entity_poly.type
_entity_poly.pdbx_seq_one_letter_code
_entity_poly.pdbx_strand_id
1 'polypeptide(L)'
;KVETLFLNGLLSVLCSTSTLSTGVNLPAHLVIIKSTSQYVNGKIGEYNSTQINQMIGRAGRPQFDTEATAVILTNNQLKTKYEGYFDESTVTESSLHLNLADRICCEIINETIFNLQSALIWIKSTFMYIRMKLNPQYYGMSKIFCEKYIDDKLEEKIKAILISLKNWKLIDLSAIMEIKCTEYGRIMVNTNI
;
A
#
# COMPACT_ATOMS: atom_id res chain seq x y z
N LYS A 1 19.17 21.99 20.18
CA LYS A 1 18.03 21.12 19.78
C LYS A 1 18.22 19.76 20.42
N VAL A 2 17.13 19.05 20.74
CA VAL A 2 17.19 17.75 21.45
C VAL A 2 17.98 16.70 20.64
N GLU A 3 17.82 16.69 19.31
CA GLU A 3 18.51 15.77 18.40
C GLU A 3 20.04 15.90 18.48
N THR A 4 20.54 17.14 18.49
CA THR A 4 21.99 17.42 18.57
C THR A 4 22.58 16.94 19.89
N LEU A 5 21.84 17.06 20.99
CA LEU A 5 22.28 16.59 22.30
C LEU A 5 22.34 15.05 22.35
N PHE A 6 21.41 14.37 21.68
CA PHE A 6 21.42 12.91 21.55
C PHE A 6 22.58 12.42 20.66
N LEU A 7 22.81 13.06 19.50
CA LEU A 7 23.94 12.73 18.61
C LEU A 7 25.30 12.92 19.28
N ASN A 8 25.43 13.96 20.10
CA ASN A 8 26.67 14.24 20.83
C ASN A 8 26.84 13.34 22.08
N GLY A 9 25.91 12.42 22.35
CA GLY A 9 25.97 11.52 23.50
C GLY A 9 25.68 12.19 24.85
N LEU A 10 25.23 13.44 24.86
CA LEU A 10 24.85 14.18 26.07
C LEU A 10 23.50 13.70 26.64
N LEU A 11 22.65 13.15 25.78
CA LEU A 11 21.41 12.48 26.15
C LEU A 11 21.51 10.99 25.86
N SER A 12 21.37 10.16 26.90
CA SER A 12 21.41 8.70 26.75
C SER A 12 20.08 8.11 26.27
N VAL A 13 18.96 8.80 26.50
CA VAL A 13 17.61 8.31 26.17
C VAL A 13 16.81 9.42 25.49
N LEU A 14 16.15 9.07 24.39
CA LEU A 14 15.21 9.93 23.68
C LEU A 14 13.87 9.21 23.55
N CYS A 15 12.80 9.84 24.03
CA CYS A 15 11.43 9.39 23.77
C CYS A 15 10.87 10.16 22.58
N SER A 16 10.35 9.46 21.58
CA SER A 16 9.82 10.07 20.36
C SER A 16 8.49 9.43 19.92
N THR A 17 7.74 10.17 19.12
CA THR A 17 6.56 9.68 18.43
C THR A 17 6.94 8.94 17.14
N SER A 18 6.01 8.18 16.58
CA SER A 18 6.24 7.40 15.34
C SER A 18 6.71 8.26 14.16
N THR A 19 6.43 9.56 14.13
CA THR A 19 6.87 10.49 13.08
C THR A 19 8.39 10.66 13.00
N LEU A 20 9.13 10.43 14.10
CA LEU A 20 10.59 10.53 14.08
C LEU A 20 11.21 9.49 13.15
N SER A 21 10.63 8.29 13.07
CA SER A 21 11.16 7.20 12.25
C SER A 21 11.16 7.54 10.76
N THR A 22 10.25 8.40 10.31
CA THR A 22 10.15 8.85 8.91
C THR A 22 10.78 10.21 8.65
N GLY A 23 10.88 11.08 9.65
CA GLY A 23 11.21 12.50 9.46
C GLY A 23 12.67 12.88 9.68
N VAL A 24 13.43 12.12 10.47
CA VAL A 24 14.78 12.53 10.90
C VAL A 24 15.73 11.34 10.91
N ASN A 25 16.96 11.55 10.43
CA ASN A 25 18.00 10.52 10.47
C ASN A 25 18.74 10.53 11.82
N LEU A 26 18.13 9.88 12.82
CA LEU A 26 18.70 9.75 14.16
C LEU A 26 18.85 8.26 14.54
N PRO A 27 20.01 7.63 14.26
CA PRO A 27 20.25 6.25 14.64
C PRO A 27 20.57 6.12 16.13
N ALA A 28 20.15 5.01 16.74
CA ALA A 28 20.41 4.67 18.14
C ALA A 28 20.84 3.20 18.26
N HIS A 29 21.70 2.87 19.22
CA HIS A 29 22.13 1.48 19.43
C HIS A 29 20.94 0.56 19.81
N LEU A 30 20.05 1.06 20.66
CA LEU A 30 18.84 0.38 21.13
C LEU A 30 17.59 1.19 20.78
N VAL A 31 16.63 0.55 20.12
CA VAL A 31 15.30 1.13 19.87
C VAL A 31 14.24 0.30 20.61
N ILE A 32 13.39 0.97 21.38
CA ILE A 32 12.29 0.32 22.11
C ILE A 32 10.96 0.83 21.56
N ILE A 33 10.17 -0.06 20.97
CA ILE A 33 8.78 0.19 20.57
C ILE A 33 7.90 -0.19 21.76
N LYS A 34 7.45 0.83 22.51
CA LYS A 34 6.72 0.65 23.77
C LYS A 34 5.34 -0.01 23.61
N SER A 35 4.66 0.22 22.49
CA SER A 35 3.34 -0.33 22.21
C SER A 35 3.17 -0.49 20.71
N THR A 36 2.43 -1.53 20.32
CA THR A 36 2.08 -1.84 18.93
C THR A 36 0.70 -1.31 18.51
N SER A 37 0.02 -0.58 19.40
CA SER A 37 -1.28 0.02 19.14
C SER A 37 -1.16 1.53 18.91
N GLN A 38 -1.93 2.03 17.95
CA GLN A 38 -2.04 3.44 17.60
C GLN A 38 -3.51 3.83 17.46
N TYR A 39 -3.83 5.11 17.65
CA TYR A 39 -5.16 5.63 17.41
C TYR A 39 -5.21 6.28 16.03
N VAL A 40 -5.99 5.73 15.12
CA VAL A 40 -6.11 6.18 13.72
C VAL A 40 -7.59 6.27 13.35
N ASN A 41 -8.00 7.41 12.81
CA ASN A 41 -9.36 7.64 12.28
C ASN A 41 -10.48 7.26 13.25
N GLY A 42 -10.34 7.63 14.53
CA GLY A 42 -11.37 7.39 15.54
C GLY A 42 -11.35 5.99 16.17
N LYS A 43 -10.42 5.12 15.77
CA LYS A 43 -10.32 3.73 16.24
C LYS A 43 -8.91 3.40 16.71
N ILE A 44 -8.81 2.45 17.64
CA ILE A 44 -7.53 1.84 18.01
C ILE A 44 -7.20 0.82 16.91
N GLY A 45 -6.11 1.06 16.20
CA GLY A 45 -5.53 0.17 15.20
C GLY A 45 -4.11 -0.26 15.60
N GLU A 46 -3.54 -1.18 14.84
CA GLU A 46 -2.17 -1.64 15.03
C GLU A 46 -1.21 -0.90 14.08
N TYR A 47 0.09 -0.91 14.38
CA TYR A 47 1.08 -0.45 13.43
C TYR A 47 1.24 -1.41 12.26
N ASN A 48 1.40 -0.84 11.07
CA ASN A 48 1.64 -1.60 9.85
C ASN A 48 3.09 -2.11 9.86
N SER A 49 3.37 -3.21 9.13
CA SER A 49 4.74 -3.76 9.01
C SER A 49 5.76 -2.70 8.58
N THR A 50 5.41 -1.85 7.61
CA THR A 50 6.28 -0.75 7.17
C THR A 50 6.60 0.23 8.30
N GLN A 51 5.63 0.60 9.14
CA GLN A 51 5.87 1.55 10.23
C GLN A 51 6.79 0.95 11.31
N ILE A 52 6.58 -0.32 11.65
CA ILE A 52 7.45 -1.08 12.55
C ILE A 52 8.87 -1.18 11.96
N ASN A 53 9.01 -1.55 10.69
CA ASN A 53 10.31 -1.66 10.03
C ASN A 53 11.04 -0.31 9.96
N GLN A 54 10.32 0.81 9.75
CA GLN A 54 10.90 2.15 9.79
C GLN A 54 11.42 2.51 11.19
N MET A 55 10.70 2.14 12.25
CA MET A 55 11.15 2.34 13.64
C MET A 55 12.39 1.49 13.96
N ILE A 56 12.39 0.23 13.56
CA ILE A 56 13.50 -0.71 13.79
C ILE A 56 14.72 -0.36 12.95
N GLY A 57 14.54 0.19 11.75
CA GLY A 57 15.64 0.68 10.91
C GLY A 57 16.44 1.84 11.54
N ARG A 58 15.97 2.40 12.67
CA ARG A 58 16.75 3.35 13.49
C ARG A 58 17.67 2.67 14.50
N ALA A 59 17.51 1.37 14.72
CA ALA A 59 18.42 0.58 15.53
C ALA A 59 19.72 0.34 14.75
N GLY A 60 20.84 0.70 15.38
CA GLY A 60 22.18 0.57 14.83
C GLY A 60 22.72 1.87 14.29
N ARG A 61 23.95 2.19 14.71
CA ARG A 61 24.70 3.33 14.19
C ARG A 61 25.75 2.81 13.22
N PRO A 62 25.56 2.99 11.90
CA PRO A 62 26.57 2.64 10.91
C PRO A 62 27.90 3.30 11.30
N GLN A 63 29.00 2.54 11.28
CA GLN A 63 30.37 2.94 11.67
C GLN A 63 30.69 2.96 13.18
N PHE A 64 29.71 2.94 14.08
CA PHE A 64 29.96 2.97 15.53
C PHE A 64 29.67 1.64 16.22
N ASP A 65 28.59 0.97 15.82
CA ASP A 65 28.14 -0.26 16.47
C ASP A 65 28.34 -1.46 15.54
N THR A 66 28.80 -2.58 16.09
CA THR A 66 28.87 -3.89 15.41
C THR A 66 27.53 -4.63 15.45
N GLU A 67 26.73 -4.35 16.47
CA GLU A 67 25.42 -4.95 16.69
C GLU A 67 24.41 -3.87 17.10
N ALA A 68 23.14 -4.14 16.84
CA ALA A 68 22.04 -3.26 17.17
C ALA A 68 20.89 -4.09 17.71
N THR A 69 20.15 -3.54 18.67
CA THR A 69 19.00 -4.23 19.26
C THR A 69 17.74 -3.41 19.08
N ALA A 70 16.67 -4.06 18.64
CA ALA A 70 15.33 -3.49 18.66
C ALA A 70 14.42 -4.35 19.55
N VAL A 71 13.69 -3.70 20.45
CA VAL A 71 12.77 -4.36 21.38
C VAL A 71 11.35 -3.92 21.07
N ILE A 72 10.48 -4.87 20.74
CA ILE A 72 9.05 -4.61 20.50
C ILE A 72 8.26 -5.11 21.70
N LEU A 73 7.60 -4.19 22.40
CA LEU A 73 6.66 -4.52 23.47
C LEU A 73 5.25 -4.64 22.88
N THR A 74 4.69 -5.84 22.92
CA THR A 74 3.38 -6.17 22.31
C THR A 74 2.63 -7.19 23.16
N ASN A 75 1.35 -7.39 22.86
CA ASN A 75 0.55 -8.45 23.46
C ASN A 75 1.01 -9.81 22.98
N ASN A 76 0.96 -10.82 23.86
CA ASN A 76 1.43 -12.18 23.54
C ASN A 76 0.70 -12.79 22.33
N GLN A 77 -0.57 -12.43 22.13
CA GLN A 77 -1.38 -12.85 20.96
C GLN A 77 -0.83 -12.34 19.62
N LEU A 78 -0.15 -11.19 19.62
CA LEU A 78 0.39 -10.55 18.41
C LEU A 78 1.87 -10.85 18.19
N LYS A 79 2.53 -11.52 19.14
CA LYS A 79 3.97 -11.82 19.08
C LYS A 79 4.34 -12.51 17.76
N THR A 80 3.66 -13.61 17.42
CA THR A 80 3.91 -14.38 16.20
C THR A 80 3.70 -13.57 14.93
N LYS A 81 2.74 -12.62 14.94
CA LYS A 81 2.51 -11.72 13.81
C LYS A 81 3.68 -10.78 13.56
N TYR A 82 4.26 -10.20 14.61
CA TYR A 82 5.41 -9.30 14.48
C TYR A 82 6.71 -10.06 14.21
N GLU A 83 6.89 -11.27 14.74
CA GLU A 83 8.02 -12.15 14.38
C GLU A 83 7.99 -12.48 12.88
N GLY A 84 6.81 -12.82 12.34
CA GLY A 84 6.64 -13.11 10.92
C GLY A 84 6.87 -11.92 9.98
N TYR A 85 6.95 -10.68 10.46
CA TYR A 85 7.34 -9.53 9.63
C TYR A 85 8.83 -9.50 9.30
N PHE A 86 9.66 -10.18 10.09
CA PHE A 86 11.12 -10.26 9.87
C PHE A 86 11.53 -11.54 9.17
N ASP A 87 10.65 -12.54 9.12
CA ASP A 87 10.87 -13.70 8.28
C ASP A 87 10.81 -13.25 6.80
N GLU A 88 11.88 -13.53 6.04
CA GLU A 88 12.04 -13.18 4.61
C GLU A 88 10.95 -13.76 3.68
N SER A 89 10.00 -14.51 4.23
CA SER A 89 8.97 -15.25 3.50
C SER A 89 7.69 -14.45 3.19
N THR A 90 7.55 -13.21 3.68
CA THR A 90 6.32 -12.45 3.39
C THR A 90 6.29 -12.00 1.93
N VAL A 91 5.47 -12.69 1.13
CA VAL A 91 5.29 -12.32 -0.26
C VAL A 91 4.45 -11.04 -0.34
N THR A 92 5.00 -10.00 -0.97
CA THR A 92 4.28 -8.74 -1.17
C THR A 92 3.17 -8.91 -2.21
N GLU A 93 1.94 -8.59 -1.82
CA GLU A 93 0.76 -8.64 -2.70
C GLU A 93 0.31 -7.23 -3.12
N SER A 94 -0.42 -7.14 -4.25
CA SER A 94 -0.95 -5.87 -4.73
C SER A 94 -2.29 -5.53 -4.08
N SER A 95 -2.40 -4.32 -3.54
CA SER A 95 -3.66 -3.77 -3.02
C SER A 95 -4.47 -3.01 -4.08
N LEU A 96 -4.03 -2.98 -5.35
CA LEU A 96 -4.71 -2.24 -6.42
C LEU A 96 -6.17 -2.69 -6.62
N HIS A 97 -6.45 -3.96 -6.37
CA HIS A 97 -7.78 -4.54 -6.54
C HIS A 97 -8.85 -3.95 -5.59
N LEU A 98 -8.44 -3.32 -4.48
CA LEU A 98 -9.35 -2.70 -3.50
C LEU A 98 -9.94 -1.38 -4.03
N ASN A 99 -9.13 -0.59 -4.74
CA ASN A 99 -9.51 0.74 -5.24
C ASN A 99 -9.40 0.81 -6.77
N LEU A 100 -9.67 -0.30 -7.46
CA LEU A 100 -9.46 -0.42 -8.91
C LEU A 100 -10.37 0.54 -9.70
N ALA A 101 -11.61 0.75 -9.24
CA ALA A 101 -12.57 1.64 -9.89
C ALA A 101 -12.05 3.09 -9.93
N ASP A 102 -11.60 3.60 -8.79
CA ASP A 102 -11.07 4.97 -8.67
C ASP A 102 -9.84 5.15 -9.56
N ARG A 103 -8.93 4.15 -9.56
CA ARG A 103 -7.70 4.22 -10.36
C ARG A 103 -8.01 4.21 -11.86
N ILE A 104 -8.93 3.36 -12.32
CA ILE A 104 -9.39 3.39 -13.72
C ILE A 104 -9.99 4.76 -14.05
N CYS A 105 -10.78 5.34 -13.15
CA CYS A 105 -11.37 6.65 -13.36
C CYS A 105 -10.30 7.77 -13.50
N CYS A 106 -9.24 7.72 -12.70
CA CYS A 106 -8.09 8.63 -12.84
C CYS A 106 -7.40 8.48 -14.19
N GLU A 107 -7.17 7.25 -14.65
CA GLU A 107 -6.47 6.99 -15.91
C GLU A 107 -7.31 7.35 -17.14
N ILE A 108 -8.65 7.32 -17.03
CA ILE A 108 -9.55 7.86 -18.06
C ILE A 108 -9.40 9.39 -18.17
N ILE A 109 -9.25 10.08 -17.04
CA ILE A 109 -9.04 11.55 -17.01
C ILE A 109 -7.66 11.94 -17.54
N ASN A 110 -6.65 11.13 -17.25
CA ASN A 110 -5.30 11.28 -17.79
C ASN A 110 -5.19 10.85 -19.26
N GLU A 111 -6.31 10.50 -19.91
CA GLU A 111 -6.39 10.07 -21.31
C GLU A 111 -5.52 8.83 -21.64
N THR A 112 -5.12 8.09 -20.61
CA THR A 112 -4.38 6.83 -20.76
C THR A 112 -5.33 5.68 -21.09
N ILE A 113 -6.56 5.72 -20.55
CA ILE A 113 -7.63 4.77 -20.85
C ILE A 113 -8.75 5.49 -21.63
N PHE A 114 -8.95 5.10 -22.88
CA PHE A 114 -9.98 5.66 -23.77
C PHE A 114 -10.88 4.59 -24.38
N ASN A 115 -10.57 3.31 -24.19
CA ASN A 115 -11.41 2.17 -24.58
C ASN A 115 -11.11 0.94 -23.71
N LEU A 116 -11.91 -0.12 -23.86
CA LEU A 116 -11.73 -1.37 -23.10
C LEU A 116 -10.33 -1.99 -23.30
N GLN A 117 -9.79 -1.94 -24.52
CA GLN A 117 -8.49 -2.52 -24.84
C GLN A 117 -7.34 -1.79 -24.14
N SER A 118 -7.37 -0.46 -24.12
CA SER A 118 -6.41 0.37 -23.38
C SER A 118 -6.46 0.10 -21.88
N ALA A 119 -7.67 -0.12 -21.31
CA ALA A 119 -7.82 -0.51 -19.91
C ALA A 119 -7.17 -1.87 -19.62
N LEU A 120 -7.36 -2.86 -20.51
CA LEU A 120 -6.74 -4.18 -20.37
C LEU A 120 -5.21 -4.10 -20.46
N ILE A 121 -4.67 -3.34 -21.42
CA ILE A 121 -3.22 -3.11 -21.55
C ILE A 121 -2.68 -2.45 -20.28
N TRP A 122 -3.38 -1.43 -19.77
CA TRP A 122 -3.01 -0.76 -18.53
C TRP A 122 -2.97 -1.74 -17.35
N ILE A 123 -4.02 -2.53 -17.10
CA ILE A 123 -4.00 -3.50 -15.99
C ILE A 123 -2.88 -4.52 -16.14
N LYS A 124 -2.66 -5.03 -17.36
CA LYS A 124 -1.58 -5.99 -17.66
C LYS A 124 -0.18 -5.43 -17.37
N SER A 125 0.00 -4.11 -17.42
CA SER A 125 1.25 -3.44 -17.07
C SER A 125 1.49 -3.30 -15.55
N THR A 126 0.48 -3.60 -14.72
CA THR A 126 0.56 -3.38 -13.26
C THR A 126 1.14 -4.57 -12.49
N PHE A 127 1.67 -4.29 -11.29
CA PHE A 127 2.10 -5.31 -10.33
C PHE A 127 0.95 -6.28 -9.96
N MET A 128 -0.30 -5.82 -9.97
CA MET A 128 -1.47 -6.68 -9.71
C MET A 128 -1.56 -7.84 -10.69
N TYR A 129 -1.35 -7.61 -11.99
CA TYR A 129 -1.45 -8.67 -13.00
C TYR A 129 -0.39 -9.75 -12.81
N ILE A 130 0.85 -9.35 -12.50
CA ILE A 130 1.95 -10.27 -12.21
C ILE A 130 1.61 -11.14 -11.00
N ARG A 131 1.15 -10.52 -9.91
CA ARG A 131 0.76 -11.24 -8.69
C ARG A 131 -0.47 -12.11 -8.88
N MET A 132 -1.43 -11.69 -9.70
CA MET A 132 -2.59 -12.50 -10.05
C MET A 132 -2.23 -13.79 -10.76
N LYS A 133 -1.15 -13.82 -11.54
CA LYS A 133 -0.65 -15.07 -12.15
C LYS A 133 0.01 -16.00 -11.14
N LEU A 134 0.73 -15.43 -10.17
CA LEU A 134 1.52 -16.20 -9.18
C LEU A 134 0.67 -16.68 -7.99
N ASN A 135 -0.28 -15.87 -7.52
CA ASN A 135 -1.18 -16.19 -6.41
C ASN A 135 -2.63 -15.77 -6.72
N PRO A 136 -3.31 -16.47 -7.65
CA PRO A 136 -4.66 -16.09 -8.09
C PRO A 136 -5.72 -16.17 -6.97
N GLN A 137 -5.53 -17.09 -6.02
CA GLN A 137 -6.47 -17.32 -4.91
C GLN A 137 -6.64 -16.07 -4.04
N TYR A 138 -5.57 -15.31 -3.83
CA TYR A 138 -5.61 -14.05 -3.09
C TYR A 138 -6.55 -13.01 -3.73
N TYR A 139 -6.66 -13.02 -5.06
CA TYR A 139 -7.51 -12.09 -5.83
C TYR A 139 -8.92 -12.65 -6.09
N GLY A 140 -9.31 -13.73 -5.42
CA GLY A 140 -10.64 -14.34 -5.51
C GLY A 140 -10.87 -15.23 -6.74
N MET A 141 -9.79 -15.72 -7.37
CA MET A 141 -9.88 -16.56 -8.58
C MET A 141 -9.87 -18.06 -8.23
N SER A 142 -10.58 -18.88 -9.03
CA SER A 142 -10.68 -20.34 -8.83
C SER A 142 -9.38 -21.06 -9.18
N LYS A 143 -9.11 -22.22 -8.56
CA LYS A 143 -7.83 -22.98 -8.65
C LYS A 143 -7.54 -23.63 -10.02
N ILE A 144 -8.48 -23.61 -10.96
CA ILE A 144 -8.35 -24.26 -12.27
C ILE A 144 -7.84 -23.19 -13.26
N PHE A 145 -6.56 -23.27 -13.62
CA PHE A 145 -5.83 -22.17 -14.26
C PHE A 145 -5.50 -22.42 -15.74
N CYS A 146 -5.86 -21.45 -16.57
CA CYS A 146 -5.25 -21.17 -17.87
C CYS A 146 -5.07 -19.66 -17.97
N GLU A 147 -4.00 -19.15 -18.61
CA GLU A 147 -3.77 -17.69 -18.73
C GLU A 147 -4.96 -16.97 -19.39
N LYS A 148 -5.64 -17.62 -20.34
CA LYS A 148 -6.86 -17.09 -20.96
C LYS A 148 -7.97 -16.80 -19.96
N TYR A 149 -8.12 -17.64 -18.93
CA TYR A 149 -9.15 -17.46 -17.91
C TYR A 149 -8.94 -16.18 -17.08
N ILE A 150 -7.69 -15.77 -16.85
CA ILE A 150 -7.37 -14.54 -16.12
C ILE A 150 -7.77 -13.32 -16.95
N ASP A 151 -7.42 -13.35 -18.23
CA ASP A 151 -7.72 -12.26 -19.16
C ASP A 151 -9.25 -12.10 -19.34
N ASP A 152 -9.98 -13.21 -19.51
CA ASP A 152 -11.45 -13.20 -19.62
C ASP A 152 -12.12 -12.61 -18.36
N LYS A 153 -11.66 -13.03 -17.17
CA LYS A 153 -12.19 -12.53 -15.90
C LYS A 153 -11.84 -11.07 -15.64
N LEU A 154 -10.64 -10.63 -16.05
CA LEU A 154 -10.26 -9.22 -15.97
C LEU A 154 -11.15 -8.38 -16.88
N GLU A 155 -11.42 -8.84 -18.11
CA GLU A 155 -12.31 -8.15 -19.02
C GLU A 155 -13.73 -8.02 -18.46
N GLU A 156 -14.30 -9.10 -17.90
CA GLU A 156 -15.59 -9.05 -17.20
C GLU A 156 -15.59 -8.02 -16.06
N LYS A 157 -14.52 -8.00 -15.25
CA LYS A 157 -14.40 -7.09 -14.10
C LYS A 157 -14.26 -5.63 -14.54
N ILE A 158 -13.47 -5.34 -15.56
CA ILE A 158 -13.33 -3.99 -16.11
C ILE A 158 -14.66 -3.53 -16.69
N LYS A 159 -15.36 -4.38 -17.46
CA LYS A 159 -16.69 -4.06 -17.99
C LYS A 159 -17.68 -3.70 -16.87
N ALA A 160 -17.71 -4.49 -15.80
CA ALA A 160 -18.56 -4.21 -14.64
C ALA A 160 -18.21 -2.86 -13.96
N ILE A 161 -16.93 -2.54 -13.85
CA ILE A 161 -16.46 -1.25 -13.31
C ILE A 161 -16.90 -0.10 -14.22
N LEU A 162 -16.69 -0.21 -15.53
CA LEU A 162 -17.09 0.83 -16.48
C LEU A 162 -18.60 1.06 -16.47
N ILE A 163 -19.41 0.00 -16.36
CA ILE A 163 -20.87 0.13 -16.21
C ILE A 163 -21.21 0.86 -14.90
N SER A 164 -20.53 0.52 -13.80
CA SER A 164 -20.75 1.16 -12.50
C SER A 164 -20.39 2.65 -12.54
N LEU A 165 -19.24 3.00 -13.14
CA LEU A 165 -18.80 4.39 -13.33
C LEU A 165 -19.76 5.18 -14.23
N LYS A 166 -20.32 4.55 -15.27
CA LYS A 166 -21.35 5.16 -16.11
C LYS A 166 -22.64 5.40 -15.33
N ASN A 167 -23.07 4.44 -14.51
CA ASN A 167 -24.27 4.58 -13.68
C ASN A 167 -24.13 5.73 -12.68
N TRP A 168 -22.92 6.00 -12.20
CA TRP A 168 -22.61 7.13 -11.33
C TRP A 168 -22.37 8.45 -12.10
N LYS A 169 -22.55 8.45 -13.42
CA LYS A 169 -22.34 9.61 -14.31
C LYS A 169 -20.92 10.18 -14.22
N LEU A 170 -19.92 9.34 -13.93
CA LEU A 170 -18.51 9.73 -13.90
C LEU A 170 -17.87 9.65 -15.28
N ILE A 171 -18.34 8.70 -16.11
CA ILE A 171 -17.86 8.49 -17.48
C ILE A 171 -19.03 8.44 -18.45
N ASP A 172 -18.79 8.90 -19.68
CA ASP A 172 -19.66 8.74 -20.82
C ASP A 172 -19.07 7.71 -21.79
N LEU A 173 -19.91 6.77 -22.23
CA LEU A 173 -19.58 5.81 -23.27
C LEU A 173 -20.18 6.29 -24.58
N SER A 174 -19.34 6.70 -25.52
CA SER A 174 -19.78 7.10 -26.86
C SER A 174 -20.27 5.88 -27.66
N ALA A 175 -21.04 6.13 -28.73
CA ALA A 175 -21.51 5.06 -29.63
C ALA A 175 -20.37 4.28 -30.31
N ILE A 176 -19.14 4.81 -30.28
CA ILE A 176 -17.93 4.23 -30.91
C ILE A 176 -17.11 3.43 -29.88
N MET A 177 -17.67 3.13 -28.69
CA MET A 177 -16.96 2.52 -27.55
C MET A 177 -15.77 3.37 -27.02
N GLU A 178 -15.79 4.67 -27.30
CA GLU A 178 -14.84 5.62 -26.72
C GLU A 178 -15.32 6.01 -25.33
N ILE A 179 -14.42 5.94 -24.35
CA ILE A 179 -14.68 6.31 -22.96
C ILE A 179 -14.24 7.75 -22.78
N LYS A 180 -15.15 8.63 -22.39
CA LYS A 180 -14.84 10.02 -22.05
C LYS A 180 -15.19 10.31 -20.60
N CYS A 181 -14.39 11.17 -19.97
CA CYS A 181 -14.70 11.61 -18.62
C CYS A 181 -15.73 12.75 -18.64
N THR A 182 -16.66 12.71 -17.69
CA THR A 182 -17.59 13.80 -17.42
C THR A 182 -16.95 14.87 -16.52
N GLU A 183 -17.59 16.04 -16.38
CA GLU A 183 -17.15 17.05 -15.42
C GLU A 183 -17.19 16.54 -13.97
N TYR A 184 -18.17 15.69 -13.61
CA TYR A 184 -18.24 15.08 -12.28
C TYR A 184 -17.07 14.15 -11.99
N GLY A 185 -16.68 13.31 -12.97
CA GLY A 185 -15.48 12.47 -12.85
C GLY A 185 -14.21 13.30 -12.69
N ARG A 186 -14.10 14.40 -13.45
CA ARG A 186 -12.96 15.33 -13.35
C ARG A 186 -12.87 15.98 -11.97
N ILE A 187 -14.00 16.40 -11.41
CA ILE A 187 -14.05 16.97 -10.06
C ILE A 187 -13.62 15.90 -9.05
N MET A 188 -14.25 14.72 -9.06
CA MET A 188 -13.98 13.62 -8.14
C MET A 188 -12.48 13.33 -8.00
N VAL A 189 -11.80 13.09 -9.12
CA VAL A 189 -10.37 12.76 -9.13
C VAL A 189 -9.50 13.94 -8.73
N ASN A 190 -9.80 15.15 -9.19
CA ASN A 190 -9.03 16.34 -8.78
C ASN A 190 -9.15 16.63 -7.28
N THR A 191 -10.29 16.26 -6.67
CA THR A 191 -10.53 16.45 -5.24
C THR A 191 -10.14 15.23 -4.38
N ASN A 192 -9.73 14.10 -4.98
CA ASN A 192 -9.54 12.81 -4.30
C ASN A 192 -10.74 12.44 -3.40
N ILE A 193 -11.95 12.66 -3.90
CA ILE A 193 -13.22 12.23 -3.28
C ILE A 193 -13.59 10.86 -3.85
#